data_AF-A0A382MFP9-F1
#
_entry.id   AF-A0A382MFP9-F1
#
_cell.length_a   1.000
_cell.length_b   1.000
_cell.length_c   1.000
_cell.angle_alpha   90.00
_cell.angle_beta   90.00
_cell.angle_gamma   90.00
#
_symmetry.space_group_name_H-M   'P 1'
#
loop_
_entity.id
_entity.type
_entity.pdbx_description
1 polymer ?
#
loop_
_entity_poly.entity_id
_entity_poly.type
_entity_poly.pdbx_seq_one_letter_code
_entity_poly.pdbx_strand_id
1 'polypeptide(L)'
;GGAGESGSSADGSSDTTAADLPVIALDDVKPSQSGSVWQEIANTSISITYDRPVARGRELFGGIVPFGEIWNPGANDATAIEFSRDVTINGNALAAGKYSLWAIPDPNRWTIIFNSQADVYHTPYPGEETDALRFMASPRLGEHIETMAFYFSAVEKKTAELRLHWGDTFIPFEITVP
;
A
#
# COMPACT_ATOMS: atom_id res chain seq x y z
N GLY A 1 -21.10 -39.71 -47.80
CA GLY A 1 -21.36 -39.06 -46.49
C GLY A 1 -21.36 -40.15 -45.45
N GLY A 2 -20.57 -40.10 -44.38
CA GLY A 2 -20.16 -38.93 -43.61
C GLY A 2 -20.90 -38.99 -42.27
N ALA A 3 -20.41 -39.82 -41.35
CA ALA A 3 -20.84 -39.84 -39.96
C ALA A 3 -19.58 -39.92 -39.11
N GLY A 4 -19.13 -38.77 -38.63
CA GLY A 4 -18.12 -38.67 -37.60
C GLY A 4 -18.82 -38.73 -36.24
N GLU A 5 -18.42 -39.67 -35.40
CA GLU A 5 -18.72 -39.64 -33.97
C GLU A 5 -17.55 -38.96 -33.27
N SER A 6 -17.71 -37.66 -33.02
CA SER A 6 -16.87 -36.90 -32.09
C SER A 6 -17.32 -37.22 -30.67
N GLY A 7 -16.62 -38.13 -30.01
CA GLY A 7 -16.72 -38.33 -28.56
C GLY A 7 -16.13 -37.13 -27.84
N SER A 8 -17.01 -36.28 -27.29
CA SER A 8 -16.69 -35.17 -26.42
C SER A 8 -15.96 -35.66 -25.16
N SER A 9 -14.68 -35.31 -25.03
CA SER A 9 -13.99 -35.37 -23.74
C SER A 9 -14.56 -34.26 -22.87
N ALA A 10 -15.33 -34.63 -21.86
CA ALA A 10 -15.77 -33.72 -20.82
C ALA A 10 -14.55 -33.23 -20.05
N ASP A 11 -14.13 -31.99 -20.31
CA ASP A 11 -13.18 -31.28 -19.48
C ASP A 11 -13.77 -31.16 -18.07
N GLY A 12 -13.14 -31.87 -17.14
CA GLY A 12 -13.44 -31.79 -15.71
C GLY A 12 -13.08 -30.41 -15.20
N SER A 13 -14.06 -29.51 -15.19
CA SER A 13 -13.98 -28.28 -14.41
C SER A 13 -14.05 -28.68 -12.93
N SER A 14 -12.89 -28.72 -12.27
CA SER A 14 -12.81 -28.94 -10.83
C SER A 14 -13.37 -27.73 -10.12
N ASP A 15 -14.61 -27.86 -9.67
CA ASP A 15 -15.31 -26.90 -8.82
C ASP A 15 -14.69 -26.96 -7.40
N THR A 16 -13.51 -26.36 -7.24
CA THR A 16 -12.87 -26.24 -5.92
C THR A 16 -13.66 -25.19 -5.13
N THR A 17 -14.59 -25.66 -4.31
CA THR A 17 -15.30 -24.79 -3.36
C THR A 17 -14.32 -24.22 -2.34
N ALA A 18 -14.61 -23.05 -1.77
CA ALA A 18 -13.75 -22.37 -0.80
C ALA A 18 -13.39 -23.20 0.46
N ALA A 19 -14.03 -24.35 0.67
CA ALA A 19 -13.77 -25.28 1.77
C ALA A 19 -12.50 -26.15 1.59
N ASP A 20 -11.93 -26.21 0.38
CA ASP A 20 -10.77 -27.07 0.05
C ASP A 20 -9.44 -26.30 -0.07
N LEU A 21 -9.37 -25.05 0.42
CA LEU A 21 -8.12 -24.30 0.39
C LEU A 21 -7.09 -24.94 1.37
N PRO A 22 -5.85 -25.19 0.93
CA PRO A 22 -4.83 -25.79 1.79
C PRO A 22 -4.49 -24.88 2.96
N VAL A 23 -4.40 -25.46 4.16
CA VAL A 23 -3.90 -24.76 5.34
C VAL A 23 -2.38 -24.61 5.22
N ILE A 24 -1.90 -23.37 5.30
CA ILE A 24 -0.46 -23.07 5.26
C ILE A 24 0.19 -23.56 6.56
N ALA A 25 1.31 -24.27 6.44
CA ALA A 25 2.10 -24.68 7.60
C ALA A 25 2.70 -23.44 8.31
N LEU A 26 2.82 -23.50 9.64
CA LEU A 26 3.26 -22.35 10.45
C LEU A 26 4.61 -21.77 9.98
N ASP A 27 5.54 -22.62 9.59
CA ASP A 27 6.88 -22.22 9.14
C ASP A 27 6.88 -21.49 7.78
N ASP A 28 5.81 -21.67 6.99
CA ASP A 28 5.62 -21.03 5.68
C ASP A 28 4.82 -19.72 5.79
N VAL A 29 4.36 -19.34 6.98
CA VAL A 29 3.61 -18.10 7.20
C VAL A 29 4.57 -16.91 7.11
N LYS A 30 4.34 -16.04 6.12
CA LYS A 30 5.11 -14.81 5.96
C LYS A 30 5.09 -13.95 7.23
N PRO A 31 6.22 -13.38 7.69
CA PRO A 31 6.22 -12.53 8.88
C PRO A 31 5.32 -11.29 8.78
N SER A 32 5.24 -10.71 7.58
CA SER A 32 4.36 -9.60 7.24
C SER A 32 3.25 -10.12 6.35
N GLN A 33 2.02 -10.03 6.83
CA GLN A 33 0.83 -10.45 6.10
C GLN A 33 0.32 -9.30 5.22
N SER A 34 -0.27 -9.64 4.08
CA SER A 34 -0.86 -8.67 3.17
C SER A 34 -2.12 -8.05 3.76
N GLY A 35 -2.35 -6.78 3.44
CA GLY A 35 -3.57 -6.06 3.75
C GLY A 35 -3.92 -5.09 2.64
N SER A 36 -5.18 -4.65 2.65
CA SER A 36 -5.67 -3.64 1.74
C SER A 36 -6.61 -2.66 2.42
N VAL A 37 -6.67 -1.46 1.86
CA VAL A 37 -7.60 -0.41 2.25
C VAL A 37 -8.21 0.12 0.97
N TRP A 38 -9.52 0.34 0.99
CA TRP A 38 -10.24 0.97 -0.11
C TRP A 38 -11.14 2.07 0.45
N GLN A 39 -11.21 3.20 -0.26
CA GLN A 39 -12.06 4.32 0.07
C GLN A 39 -12.55 5.01 -1.20
N GLU A 40 -13.82 5.35 -1.22
CA GLU A 40 -14.37 6.30 -2.20
C GLU A 40 -14.54 7.68 -1.56
N ILE A 41 -14.06 8.72 -2.23
CA ILE A 41 -14.28 10.13 -1.86
C ILE A 41 -14.96 10.79 -3.06
N ALA A 42 -16.19 11.28 -2.87
CA ALA A 42 -17.07 11.70 -3.94
C ALA A 42 -17.20 10.62 -5.04
N ASN A 43 -16.51 10.76 -6.16
CA ASN A 43 -16.49 9.80 -7.28
C ASN A 43 -15.05 9.35 -7.65
N THR A 44 -14.13 9.45 -6.68
CA THR A 44 -12.74 9.03 -6.80
C THR A 44 -12.50 7.85 -5.87
N SER A 45 -12.03 6.74 -6.44
CA SER A 45 -11.69 5.54 -5.70
C SER A 45 -10.19 5.57 -5.40
N ILE A 46 -9.84 5.24 -4.16
CA ILE A 46 -8.48 5.14 -3.67
C ILE A 46 -8.29 3.73 -3.11
N SER A 47 -7.30 3.00 -3.60
CA SER A 47 -6.94 1.68 -3.08
C SER A 47 -5.50 1.66 -2.62
N ILE A 48 -5.22 0.90 -1.56
CA ILE A 48 -3.88 0.70 -1.02
C ILE A 48 -3.71 -0.80 -0.79
N THR A 49 -2.62 -1.38 -1.29
CA THR A 49 -2.24 -2.78 -1.07
C THR A 49 -0.82 -2.83 -0.56
N TYR A 50 -0.57 -3.58 0.51
CA TYR A 50 0.69 -3.54 1.23
C TYR A 50 0.86 -4.78 2.11
N ASP A 51 2.11 -5.21 2.33
CA ASP A 51 2.41 -6.16 3.40
C ASP A 51 2.83 -5.43 4.67
N ARG A 52 2.29 -5.90 5.80
CA ARG A 52 2.20 -5.10 7.02
C ARG A 52 3.26 -5.53 8.05
N PRO A 53 4.38 -4.81 8.21
CA PRO A 53 5.35 -5.12 9.25
C PRO A 53 4.76 -4.89 10.66
N VAL A 54 5.26 -5.68 11.61
CA VAL A 54 4.81 -5.70 13.02
C VAL A 54 5.92 -5.14 13.91
N ALA A 55 5.61 -4.25 14.85
CA ALA A 55 6.59 -3.50 15.63
C ALA A 55 7.43 -4.40 16.54
N ARG A 56 6.79 -5.35 17.24
CA ARG A 56 7.41 -6.33 18.15
C ARG A 56 8.27 -5.69 19.23
N GLY A 57 7.83 -4.55 19.77
CA GLY A 57 8.55 -3.80 20.81
C GLY A 57 9.90 -3.20 20.38
N ARG A 58 10.18 -3.15 19.08
CA ARG A 58 11.42 -2.57 18.53
C ARG A 58 11.32 -1.06 18.42
N GLU A 59 12.46 -0.40 18.47
CA GLU A 59 12.58 1.00 18.04
C GLU A 59 12.38 1.09 16.53
N LEU A 60 11.33 1.81 16.11
CA LEU A 60 10.89 1.86 14.72
C LEU A 60 11.73 2.86 13.90
N PHE A 61 11.47 4.15 14.07
CA PHE A 61 12.12 5.22 13.31
C PHE A 61 13.38 5.70 14.05
N GLY A 62 14.51 5.73 13.35
CA GLY A 62 15.85 5.85 13.95
C GLY A 62 16.44 4.52 14.42
N GLY A 63 15.63 3.44 14.45
CA GLY A 63 16.03 2.07 14.74
C GLY A 63 16.00 1.20 13.48
N ILE A 64 14.98 0.34 13.36
CA ILE A 64 14.84 -0.57 12.20
C ILE A 64 14.52 0.14 10.88
N VAL A 65 14.00 1.36 10.94
CA VAL A 65 13.85 2.28 9.82
C VAL A 65 14.81 3.45 10.06
N PRO A 66 15.99 3.47 9.41
CA PRO A 66 16.96 4.53 9.61
C PRO A 66 16.44 5.89 9.14
N PHE A 67 16.86 6.96 9.83
CA PHE A 67 16.60 8.32 9.36
C PHE A 67 17.54 8.69 8.21
N GLY A 68 17.05 9.49 7.27
CA GLY A 68 17.79 9.96 6.10
C GLY A 68 17.96 8.90 5.00
N GLU A 69 17.45 7.68 5.20
CA GLU A 69 17.49 6.60 4.22
C GLU A 69 16.12 6.38 3.57
N ILE A 70 16.13 5.99 2.30
CA ILE A 70 14.90 5.66 1.59
C ILE A 70 14.34 4.33 2.07
N TRP A 71 13.03 4.31 2.28
CA TRP A 71 12.30 3.18 2.84
C TRP A 71 10.94 3.06 2.16
N ASN A 72 10.53 1.84 1.85
CA ASN A 72 9.15 1.56 1.46
C ASN A 72 8.32 1.30 2.73
N PRO A 73 7.20 2.02 2.97
CA PRO A 73 6.30 1.74 4.07
C PRO A 73 5.50 0.45 3.85
N GLY A 74 6.17 -0.70 3.93
CA GLY A 74 5.70 -2.01 3.52
C GLY A 74 6.73 -3.10 3.83
N ALA A 75 6.47 -4.31 3.33
CA ALA A 75 7.39 -5.44 3.33
C ALA A 75 7.13 -6.28 2.07
N ASN A 76 8.06 -7.16 1.69
CA ASN A 76 8.00 -7.93 0.44
C ASN A 76 7.71 -7.07 -0.80
N ASP A 77 6.45 -6.93 -1.23
CA ASP A 77 6.10 -6.04 -2.33
C ASP A 77 5.96 -4.61 -1.83
N ALA A 78 6.40 -3.64 -2.64
CA ALA A 78 6.28 -2.25 -2.30
C ALA A 78 4.80 -1.88 -2.11
N THR A 79 4.50 -1.14 -1.04
CA THR A 79 3.15 -0.58 -0.86
C THR A 79 2.70 0.16 -2.10
N ALA A 80 1.61 -0.31 -2.70
CA ALA A 80 1.01 0.29 -3.87
C ALA A 80 -0.23 1.08 -3.49
N ILE A 81 -0.39 2.25 -4.09
CA ILE A 81 -1.54 3.13 -3.93
C ILE A 81 -2.05 3.56 -5.30
N GLU A 82 -3.35 3.43 -5.51
CA GLU A 82 -4.01 3.72 -6.77
C GLU A 82 -5.09 4.77 -6.59
N PHE A 83 -5.15 5.71 -7.52
CA PHE A 83 -6.18 6.74 -7.62
C PHE A 83 -6.89 6.62 -8.96
N SER A 84 -8.22 6.52 -8.96
CA SER A 84 -8.99 6.43 -10.20
C SER A 84 -9.16 7.75 -10.95
N ARG A 85 -8.77 8.88 -10.32
CA ARG A 85 -8.81 10.24 -10.87
C ARG A 85 -7.62 11.04 -10.36
N ASP A 86 -7.33 12.15 -11.03
CA ASP A 86 -6.35 13.13 -10.56
C ASP A 86 -6.75 13.62 -9.16
N VAL A 87 -5.77 13.75 -8.28
CA VAL A 87 -5.94 14.20 -6.90
C VAL A 87 -4.94 15.30 -6.57
N THR A 88 -5.19 15.99 -5.46
CA THR A 88 -4.20 16.87 -4.83
C THR A 88 -3.79 16.26 -3.50
N ILE A 89 -2.50 16.03 -3.28
CA ILE A 89 -1.94 15.48 -2.05
C ILE A 89 -1.08 16.55 -1.38
N ASN A 90 -1.46 16.96 -0.17
CA ASN A 90 -0.82 18.02 0.60
C ASN A 90 -0.59 19.30 -0.24
N GLY A 91 -1.57 19.66 -1.08
CA GLY A 91 -1.51 20.81 -1.99
C GLY A 91 -0.78 20.58 -3.32
N ASN A 92 -0.24 19.39 -3.59
CA ASN A 92 0.48 19.06 -4.82
C ASN A 92 -0.38 18.18 -5.74
N ALA A 93 -0.44 18.51 -7.03
CA ALA A 93 -1.17 17.71 -7.99
C ALA A 93 -0.50 16.34 -8.22
N LEU A 94 -1.32 15.29 -8.31
CA LEU A 94 -0.91 13.96 -8.73
C LEU A 94 -1.97 13.43 -9.72
N ALA A 95 -1.52 12.95 -10.87
CA ALA A 95 -2.42 12.38 -11.86
C ALA A 95 -3.07 11.07 -11.36
N ALA A 96 -4.18 10.68 -11.98
CA ALA A 96 -4.74 9.34 -11.81
C ALA A 96 -3.69 8.29 -12.17
N GLY A 97 -3.65 7.19 -11.42
CA GLY A 97 -2.70 6.12 -11.67
C GLY A 97 -2.41 5.28 -10.44
N LYS A 98 -1.56 4.29 -10.63
CA LYS A 98 -1.03 3.40 -9.60
C LYS A 98 0.43 3.75 -9.35
N TYR A 99 0.82 3.79 -8.08
CA TYR A 99 2.14 4.21 -7.64
C TYR A 99 2.67 3.30 -6.54
N SER A 100 3.98 3.10 -6.47
CA SER A 100 4.62 2.59 -5.26
C SER A 100 4.93 3.75 -4.32
N LEU A 101 4.71 3.54 -3.02
CA LEU A 101 4.91 4.55 -1.99
C LEU A 101 6.30 4.39 -1.37
N TRP A 102 7.05 5.47 -1.26
CA TRP A 102 8.36 5.50 -0.61
C TRP A 102 8.42 6.69 0.35
N ALA A 103 9.33 6.62 1.31
CA ALA A 103 9.57 7.68 2.26
C ALA A 103 11.05 7.79 2.58
N ILE A 104 11.49 8.99 2.95
CA ILE A 104 12.77 9.24 3.62
C ILE A 104 12.42 9.80 5.00
N PRO A 105 12.41 8.96 6.05
CA PRO A 105 12.10 9.40 7.40
C PRO A 105 13.16 10.34 7.95
N ASP A 106 12.72 11.29 8.77
CA ASP A 106 13.57 12.21 9.53
C ASP A 106 12.85 12.53 10.86
N PRO A 107 13.55 12.92 11.94
CA PRO A 107 12.90 13.26 13.21
C PRO A 107 11.77 14.29 13.10
N ASN A 108 11.88 15.27 12.20
CA ASN A 108 10.91 16.38 12.14
C ASN A 108 10.13 16.45 10.84
N ARG A 109 10.64 15.85 9.76
CA ARG A 109 10.05 16.06 8.44
C ARG A 109 10.41 14.98 7.45
N TRP A 110 9.43 14.16 7.11
CA TRP A 110 9.60 13.10 6.15
C TRP A 110 9.44 13.61 4.74
N THR A 111 10.24 13.08 3.82
CA THR A 111 9.92 13.14 2.39
C THR A 111 9.04 11.95 2.07
N ILE A 112 7.88 12.17 1.48
CA ILE A 112 6.98 11.13 0.98
C ILE A 112 7.00 11.18 -0.54
N ILE A 113 7.04 10.00 -1.15
CA ILE A 113 7.33 9.83 -2.57
C ILE A 113 6.29 8.88 -3.17
N PHE A 114 5.62 9.31 -4.22
CA PHE A 114 4.84 8.45 -5.12
C PHE A 114 5.68 8.19 -6.36
N ASN A 115 6.04 6.94 -6.59
CA ASN A 115 6.85 6.51 -7.72
C ASN A 115 5.98 5.74 -8.73
N SER A 116 6.15 6.02 -10.02
CA SER A 116 5.34 5.44 -11.10
C SER A 116 5.61 3.96 -11.38
N GLN A 117 6.69 3.40 -10.85
CA GLN A 117 6.93 1.96 -10.86
C GLN A 117 6.15 1.30 -9.72
N ALA A 118 4.88 0.99 -9.98
CA ALA A 118 3.95 0.52 -8.95
C ALA A 118 4.16 -0.92 -8.48
N ASP A 119 4.53 -1.82 -9.40
CA ASP A 119 4.62 -3.26 -9.16
C ASP A 119 6.09 -3.66 -9.00
N VAL A 120 6.69 -3.28 -7.87
CA VAL A 120 8.10 -3.52 -7.54
C VAL A 120 8.24 -4.15 -6.16
N TYR A 121 9.38 -4.82 -5.92
CA TYR A 121 9.73 -5.26 -4.58
C TYR A 121 10.05 -4.04 -3.69
N HIS A 122 9.87 -4.17 -2.37
CA HIS A 122 10.10 -3.10 -1.39
C HIS A 122 11.57 -2.61 -1.30
N THR A 123 12.49 -3.26 -2.02
CA THR A 123 13.89 -2.85 -2.21
C THR A 123 14.48 -3.56 -3.45
N PRO A 124 15.32 -2.91 -4.29
CA PRO A 124 15.76 -1.53 -4.17
C PRO A 124 14.68 -0.51 -4.55
N TYR A 125 14.89 0.74 -4.14
CA TYR A 125 14.10 1.87 -4.63
C TYR A 125 14.29 2.05 -6.15
N PRO A 126 13.21 2.23 -6.95
CA PRO A 126 13.30 2.32 -8.40
C PRO A 126 14.15 3.47 -8.94
N GLY A 127 14.27 4.59 -8.22
CA GLY A 127 15.04 5.75 -8.65
C GLY A 127 14.20 7.02 -8.80
N GLU A 128 14.84 8.19 -8.63
CA GLU A 128 14.15 9.49 -8.63
C GLU A 128 13.56 9.85 -10.00
N GLU A 129 14.12 9.29 -11.07
CA GLU A 129 13.69 9.52 -12.45
C GLU A 129 12.27 9.00 -12.75
N THR A 130 11.75 8.12 -11.88
CA THR A 130 10.39 7.57 -11.99
C THR A 130 9.44 8.13 -10.94
N ASP A 131 9.87 9.12 -10.15
CA ASP A 131 8.99 9.77 -9.18
C ASP A 131 7.95 10.67 -9.85
N ALA A 132 6.69 10.43 -9.51
CA ALA A 132 5.55 11.24 -9.96
C ALA A 132 5.28 12.41 -9.01
N LEU A 133 5.55 12.22 -7.71
CA LEU A 133 5.38 13.27 -6.70
C LEU A 133 6.36 13.05 -5.53
N ARG A 134 6.99 14.14 -5.08
CA ARG A 134 7.67 14.23 -3.78
C ARG A 134 7.09 15.39 -3.00
N PHE A 135 6.74 15.16 -1.74
CA PHE A 135 6.30 16.22 -0.84
C PHE A 135 6.79 15.97 0.58
N MET A 136 6.77 17.03 1.39
CA MET A 136 7.17 16.94 2.79
C MET A 136 5.95 16.80 3.69
N ALA A 137 6.03 15.91 4.68
CA ALA A 137 5.03 15.74 5.72
C ALA A 137 5.70 15.68 7.10
N SER A 138 5.05 16.22 8.12
CA SER A 138 5.56 16.17 9.50
C SER A 138 5.02 14.94 10.22
N PRO A 139 5.87 14.11 10.84
CA PRO A 139 5.40 13.02 11.70
C PRO A 139 4.66 13.59 12.91
N ARG A 140 3.64 12.86 13.34
CA ARG A 140 2.84 13.16 14.53
C ARG A 140 2.80 11.94 15.45
N LEU A 141 2.57 12.19 16.73
CA LEU A 141 2.40 11.13 17.72
C LEU A 141 0.93 10.77 17.91
N GLY A 142 0.65 9.48 18.01
CA GLY A 142 -0.67 8.89 18.23
C GLY A 142 -0.62 7.71 19.19
N GLU A 143 -1.74 6.99 19.31
CA GLU A 143 -1.76 5.72 20.07
C GLU A 143 -0.93 4.65 19.37
N HIS A 144 -0.21 3.84 20.15
CA HIS A 144 0.60 2.75 19.62
C HIS A 144 -0.22 1.79 18.75
N ILE A 145 0.19 1.62 17.50
CA ILE A 145 -0.30 0.56 16.61
C ILE A 145 0.81 -0.45 16.34
N GLU A 146 0.55 -1.71 16.75
CA GLU A 146 1.51 -2.81 16.64
C GLU A 146 1.81 -3.22 15.19
N THR A 147 0.79 -3.32 14.35
CA THR A 147 0.94 -3.69 12.93
C THR A 147 0.71 -2.47 12.07
N MET A 148 1.71 -2.11 11.26
CA MET A 148 1.65 -0.93 10.40
C MET A 148 0.33 -0.91 9.60
N ALA A 149 -0.27 0.27 9.53
CA ALA A 149 -1.59 0.47 8.95
C ALA A 149 -1.65 1.72 8.09
N PHE A 150 -2.39 1.61 7.00
CA PHE A 150 -3.00 2.74 6.32
C PHE A 150 -4.47 2.83 6.72
N TYR A 151 -4.99 4.03 6.95
CA TYR A 151 -6.43 4.24 7.18
C TYR A 151 -6.84 5.69 6.93
N PHE A 152 -8.11 5.89 6.58
CA PHE A 152 -8.70 7.21 6.43
C PHE A 152 -9.26 7.65 7.78
N SER A 153 -8.58 8.61 8.41
CA SER A 153 -8.95 9.13 9.73
C SER A 153 -10.08 10.16 9.68
N ALA A 154 -10.27 10.79 8.52
CA ALA A 154 -11.37 11.70 8.24
C ALA A 154 -11.69 11.64 6.74
N VAL A 155 -12.97 11.70 6.39
CA VAL A 155 -13.48 11.83 5.03
C VAL A 155 -14.67 12.79 5.08
N GLU A 156 -14.57 13.92 4.37
CA GLU A 156 -15.60 14.97 4.34
C GLU A 156 -15.69 15.55 2.94
N LYS A 157 -16.86 15.41 2.30
CA LYS A 157 -17.15 15.89 0.93
C LYS A 157 -16.11 15.43 -0.09
N LYS A 158 -15.18 16.32 -0.45
CA LYS A 158 -14.13 16.13 -1.46
C LYS A 158 -12.73 16.01 -0.85
N THR A 159 -12.64 15.89 0.47
CA THR A 159 -11.39 15.88 1.21
C THR A 159 -11.31 14.66 2.12
N ALA A 160 -10.11 14.14 2.32
CA ALA A 160 -9.85 13.12 3.32
C ALA A 160 -8.44 13.25 3.91
N GLU A 161 -8.26 12.73 5.13
CA GLU A 161 -6.94 12.52 5.73
C GLU A 161 -6.63 11.02 5.75
N LEU A 162 -5.72 10.59 4.86
CA LEU A 162 -5.12 9.26 4.89
C LEU A 162 -3.93 9.27 5.86
N ARG A 163 -3.76 8.25 6.69
CA ARG A 163 -2.62 8.11 7.60
C ARG A 163 -1.83 6.85 7.30
N LEU A 164 -0.52 6.98 7.20
CA LEU A 164 0.45 5.90 7.46
C LEU A 164 0.75 5.90 8.97
N HIS A 165 0.51 4.79 9.69
CA HIS A 165 0.71 4.71 11.14
C HIS A 165 1.45 3.44 11.54
N TRP A 166 2.52 3.57 12.32
CA TRP A 166 3.23 2.45 12.93
C TRP A 166 3.89 2.82 14.27
N GLY A 167 3.70 1.98 15.28
CA GLY A 167 4.02 2.33 16.66
C GLY A 167 3.22 3.57 17.08
N ASP A 168 3.87 4.49 17.78
CA ASP A 168 3.27 5.77 18.18
C ASP A 168 3.35 6.86 17.11
N THR A 169 3.90 6.58 15.91
CA THR A 169 4.15 7.60 14.88
C THR A 169 3.25 7.44 13.68
N PHE A 170 2.56 8.52 13.29
CA PHE A 170 1.80 8.57 12.04
C PHE A 170 2.15 9.76 11.16
N ILE A 171 2.00 9.57 9.85
CA ILE A 171 2.14 10.60 8.82
C ILE A 171 0.77 10.85 8.18
N PRO A 172 0.18 12.06 8.31
CA PRO A 172 -1.06 12.41 7.65
C PRO A 172 -0.80 12.91 6.21
N PHE A 173 -1.64 12.44 5.28
CA PHE A 173 -1.75 12.92 3.91
C PHE A 173 -3.13 13.57 3.73
N GLU A 174 -3.14 14.85 3.40
CA GLU A 174 -4.37 15.54 3.01
C GLU A 174 -4.63 15.29 1.54
N ILE A 175 -5.75 14.64 1.22
CA ILE A 175 -6.15 14.31 -0.13
C ILE A 175 -7.38 15.13 -0.48
N THR A 176 -7.30 15.89 -1.57
CA THR A 176 -8.45 16.55 -2.19
C THR A 176 -8.73 15.91 -3.55
N VAL A 177 -9.99 15.59 -3.81
CA VAL A 177 -10.47 15.01 -5.07
C VAL A 177 -11.26 16.05 -5.90
N PRO A 178 -11.45 15.84 -7.22
CA PRO A 178 -12.09 16.81 -8.11
C PRO A 178 -13.50 17.25 -7.75
#